data_AF-A0A852DSL2-F1
#
_entry.id   AF-A0A852DSL2-F1
#
_cell.length_a   1.000
_cell.length_b   1.000
_cell.length_c   1.000
_cell.angle_alpha   90.00
_cell.angle_beta   90.00
_cell.angle_gamma   90.00
#
_symmetry.space_group_name_H-M   'P 1'
#
loop_
_entity.id
_entity.type
_entity.pdbx_description
1 polymer ?
#
loop_
_entity_poly.entity_id
_entity_poly.type
_entity_poly.pdbx_seq_one_letter_code
_entity_poly.pdbx_strand_id
1 'polypeptide(L)'
;PREMELFVHGFPSDVAALRFEWAWQHPNSSRRLLAPPTRRPREQPISFALRLLPRLLLAPPWNRLPLRIRWLRPPRPALELAPPPHVVEEEGAGLPRLKRKKGRSQEVEVENWGCGLCGEAQATPLLRCPHPQCKMAAHPLCLARLFLAPEPLQLLPVGGACPRCHTHLLWGDLIRRCLGEAEPEEEWAEPDDITIPSSAPT
;
A
#
# COMPACT_ATOMS: atom_id res chain seq x y z
N PRO A 1 -8.21 15.45 24.28
CA PRO A 1 -7.87 15.19 22.85
C PRO A 1 -7.29 13.77 22.68
N ARG A 2 -7.62 13.08 21.58
CA ARG A 2 -6.95 11.82 21.20
C ARG A 2 -5.89 12.16 20.17
N GLU A 3 -4.70 11.62 20.34
CA GLU A 3 -3.56 11.85 19.44
C GLU A 3 -3.37 10.60 18.57
N MET A 4 -3.11 10.78 17.29
CA MET A 4 -2.84 9.70 16.34
C MET A 4 -1.32 9.54 16.18
N GLU A 5 -0.81 8.34 16.42
CA GLU A 5 0.62 8.04 16.31
C GLU A 5 1.04 7.68 14.89
N LEU A 6 0.21 6.88 14.23
CA LEU A 6 0.41 6.38 12.88
C LEU A 6 -0.92 5.95 12.26
N PHE A 7 -0.93 5.76 10.95
CA PHE A 7 -1.97 5.02 10.25
C PHE A 7 -1.37 4.13 9.15
N VAL A 8 -2.11 3.07 8.79
CA VAL A 8 -1.77 2.19 7.68
C VAL A 8 -2.68 2.54 6.51
N HIS A 9 -2.11 2.69 5.31
CA HIS A 9 -2.86 3.03 4.10
C HIS A 9 -2.39 2.21 2.89
N GLY A 10 -2.99 2.45 1.71
CA GLY A 10 -2.72 1.66 0.50
C GLY A 10 -3.56 0.38 0.38
N PHE A 11 -4.64 0.26 1.15
CA PHE A 11 -5.58 -0.87 1.02
C PHE A 11 -6.31 -0.79 -0.33
N PRO A 12 -6.56 -1.94 -1.00
CA PRO A 12 -7.25 -1.98 -2.29
C PRO A 12 -8.76 -1.70 -2.18
N SER A 13 -9.32 -1.68 -0.96
CA SER A 13 -10.72 -1.34 -0.69
C SER A 13 -10.95 -1.05 0.79
N ASP A 14 -12.04 -0.35 1.09
CA ASP A 14 -12.50 -0.09 2.46
C ASP A 14 -12.75 -1.39 3.22
N VAL A 15 -13.26 -2.43 2.55
CA VAL A 15 -13.49 -3.75 3.16
C VAL A 15 -12.15 -4.39 3.60
N ALA A 16 -11.08 -4.24 2.81
CA ALA A 16 -9.76 -4.74 3.17
C ALA A 16 -9.18 -3.99 4.39
N ALA A 17 -9.39 -2.67 4.44
CA ALA A 17 -9.00 -1.83 5.58
C ALA A 17 -9.78 -2.20 6.85
N LEU A 18 -11.11 -2.31 6.77
CA LEU A 18 -11.97 -2.69 7.89
C LEU A 18 -11.62 -4.07 8.44
N ARG A 19 -11.29 -5.04 7.58
CA ARG A 19 -10.82 -6.36 8.03
C ARG A 19 -9.50 -6.26 8.79
N PHE A 20 -8.59 -5.39 8.36
CA PHE A 20 -7.32 -5.15 9.04
C PHE A 20 -7.55 -4.49 10.40
N GLU A 21 -8.35 -3.43 10.42
CA GLU A 21 -8.73 -2.71 11.64
C GLU A 21 -9.35 -3.66 12.66
N TRP A 22 -10.35 -4.45 12.25
CA TRP A 22 -11.02 -5.40 13.14
C TRP A 22 -10.03 -6.43 13.70
N ALA A 23 -9.16 -6.98 12.86
CA ALA A 23 -8.15 -7.94 13.32
C ALA A 23 -7.14 -7.32 14.29
N TRP A 24 -6.87 -6.03 14.16
CA TRP A 24 -5.99 -5.27 15.04
C TRP A 24 -6.65 -4.95 16.39
N GLN A 25 -7.95 -4.64 16.39
CA GLN A 25 -8.73 -4.42 17.61
C GLN A 25 -9.02 -5.73 18.36
N HIS A 26 -9.16 -6.85 17.64
CA HIS A 26 -9.57 -8.14 18.19
C HIS A 26 -8.54 -9.27 17.92
N PRO A 27 -7.31 -9.17 18.44
CA PRO A 27 -6.22 -10.11 18.10
C PRO A 27 -6.52 -11.57 18.50
N ASN A 28 -7.21 -11.78 19.62
CA ASN A 28 -7.55 -13.12 20.12
C ASN A 28 -8.72 -13.79 19.36
N SER A 29 -9.60 -12.99 18.76
CA SER A 29 -10.72 -13.49 17.96
C SER A 29 -10.36 -13.61 16.48
N SER A 30 -9.30 -12.93 16.04
CA SER A 30 -8.84 -12.93 14.67
C SER A 30 -8.13 -14.23 14.32
N ARG A 31 -8.66 -14.94 13.32
CA ARG A 31 -7.99 -16.10 12.71
C ARG A 31 -6.72 -15.74 11.93
N ARG A 32 -6.40 -14.44 11.78
CA ARG A 32 -5.23 -13.96 11.03
C ARG A 32 -3.96 -13.98 11.86
N LEU A 33 -4.09 -13.94 13.17
CA LEU A 33 -3.00 -14.12 14.12
C LEU A 33 -3.18 -15.49 14.78
N LEU A 34 -2.48 -16.51 14.31
CA LEU A 34 -2.62 -17.87 14.84
C LEU A 34 -2.25 -17.96 16.33
N ALA A 35 -1.27 -17.17 16.75
CA ALA A 35 -0.83 -17.06 18.14
C ALA A 35 -0.57 -15.58 18.46
N PRO A 36 -1.60 -14.80 18.80
CA PRO A 36 -1.43 -13.40 19.14
C PRO A 36 -0.63 -13.27 20.46
N PRO A 37 0.25 -12.26 20.57
CA PRO A 37 0.93 -12.00 21.83
C PRO A 37 -0.07 -11.68 22.93
N THR A 38 0.23 -12.13 24.15
CA THR A 38 -0.47 -11.65 25.34
C THR A 38 0.00 -10.25 25.72
N ARG A 39 -0.89 -9.51 26.39
CA ARG A 39 -0.55 -8.21 26.97
C ARG A 39 0.44 -8.39 28.11
N ARG A 40 1.50 -7.57 28.11
CA ARG A 40 2.47 -7.52 29.21
C ARG A 40 1.85 -6.77 30.40
N PRO A 41 2.29 -7.04 31.65
CA PRO A 41 1.87 -6.26 32.80
C PRO A 41 2.19 -4.77 32.60
N ARG A 42 1.22 -3.89 32.87
CA ARG A 42 1.34 -2.42 32.72
C ARG A 42 1.66 -1.93 31.30
N GLU A 43 1.44 -2.76 30.28
CA GLU A 43 1.64 -2.39 28.89
C GLU A 43 0.63 -1.32 28.45
N GLN A 44 1.14 -0.25 27.83
CA GLN A 44 0.28 0.78 27.27
C GLN A 44 -0.48 0.22 26.06
N PRO A 45 -1.74 0.65 25.82
CA PRO A 45 -2.52 0.17 24.69
C PRO A 45 -1.80 0.33 23.34
N ILE A 46 -1.11 1.45 23.14
CA ILE A 46 -0.34 1.72 21.92
C ILE A 46 0.86 0.79 21.78
N SER A 47 1.60 0.52 22.85
CA SER A 47 2.74 -0.41 22.81
C SER A 47 2.31 -1.82 22.41
N PHE A 48 1.16 -2.27 22.93
CA PHE A 48 0.57 -3.54 22.51
C PHE A 48 0.12 -3.51 21.04
N ALA A 49 -0.52 -2.43 20.58
CA ALA A 49 -0.94 -2.28 19.19
C ALA A 49 0.25 -2.30 18.22
N LEU A 50 1.36 -1.63 18.57
CA LEU A 50 2.60 -1.64 17.77
C LEU A 50 3.27 -3.01 17.70
N ARG A 51 3.10 -3.86 18.72
CA ARG A 51 3.52 -5.26 18.66
C ARG A 51 2.67 -6.10 17.71
N LEU A 52 1.39 -5.78 17.58
CA LEU A 52 0.48 -6.50 16.69
C LEU A 52 0.67 -6.09 15.23
N LEU A 53 0.97 -4.82 14.97
CA LEU A 53 1.08 -4.24 13.63
C LEU A 53 1.95 -5.07 12.65
N PRO A 54 3.24 -5.33 12.92
CA PRO A 54 4.07 -6.09 11.97
C PRO A 54 3.59 -7.54 11.81
N ARG A 55 2.98 -8.13 12.84
CA ARG A 55 2.41 -9.49 12.77
C ARG A 55 1.21 -9.55 11.82
N LEU A 56 0.35 -8.52 11.84
CA LEU A 56 -0.76 -8.40 10.89
C LEU A 56 -0.26 -8.12 9.48
N LEU A 57 0.74 -7.25 9.31
CA LEU A 57 1.34 -6.98 8.00
C LEU A 57 2.01 -8.23 7.41
N LEU A 58 2.51 -9.16 8.24
CA LEU A 58 3.08 -10.43 7.80
C LEU A 58 2.02 -11.53 7.54
N ALA A 59 0.76 -11.31 7.94
CA ALA A 59 -0.31 -12.30 7.79
C ALA A 59 -1.05 -12.16 6.44
N PRO A 60 -1.44 -13.28 5.78
CA PRO A 60 -2.29 -13.22 4.61
C PRO A 60 -3.69 -12.69 4.94
N PRO A 61 -4.33 -11.89 4.05
CA PRO A 61 -3.85 -11.52 2.72
C PRO A 61 -2.98 -10.26 2.68
N TRP A 62 -2.73 -9.59 3.81
CA TRP A 62 -2.11 -8.26 3.86
C TRP A 62 -0.62 -8.26 3.51
N ASN A 63 0.05 -9.38 3.74
CA ASN A 63 1.48 -9.56 3.46
C ASN A 63 1.92 -9.52 1.99
N ARG A 64 0.98 -9.26 1.08
CA ARG A 64 1.27 -9.03 -0.34
C ARG A 64 0.61 -7.77 -0.89
N LEU A 65 -0.13 -7.06 -0.05
CA LEU A 65 -0.77 -5.81 -0.43
C LEU A 65 0.27 -4.68 -0.40
N PRO A 66 0.15 -3.67 -1.27
CA PRO A 66 1.07 -2.55 -1.33
C PRO A 66 0.79 -1.52 -0.22
N LEU A 67 0.75 -1.99 1.02
CA LEU A 67 0.45 -1.19 2.20
C LEU A 67 1.62 -0.27 2.54
N ARG A 68 1.30 0.81 3.23
CA ARG A 68 2.24 1.81 3.72
C ARG A 68 1.93 2.16 5.16
N ILE A 69 2.96 2.43 5.96
CA ILE A 69 2.84 2.90 7.34
C ILE A 69 3.27 4.35 7.37
N ARG A 70 2.36 5.26 7.76
CA ARG A 70 2.68 6.68 7.94
C ARG A 70 2.78 6.99 9.42
N TRP A 71 3.96 7.42 9.86
CA TRP A 71 4.25 7.85 11.22
C TRP A 71 4.06 9.36 11.35
N LEU A 72 3.19 9.77 12.28
CA LEU A 72 2.83 11.17 12.47
C LEU A 72 3.70 11.87 13.51
N ARG A 73 4.39 11.12 14.37
CA ARG A 73 5.20 11.65 15.46
C ARG A 73 6.59 11.00 15.50
N PRO A 74 7.63 11.67 14.99
CA PRO A 74 9.00 11.27 15.23
C PRO A 74 9.44 11.63 16.67
N PRO A 75 10.33 10.87 17.32
CA PRO A 75 11.02 9.70 16.79
C PRO A 75 10.14 8.45 16.80
N ARG A 76 10.20 7.68 15.71
CA ARG A 76 9.46 6.43 15.56
C ARG A 76 9.93 5.38 16.57
N PRO A 77 9.02 4.71 17.29
CA PRO A 77 9.37 3.59 18.15
C PRO A 77 9.89 2.39 17.33
N ALA A 78 10.90 1.69 17.85
CA ALA A 78 11.37 0.46 17.23
C ALA A 78 10.29 -0.63 17.30
N LEU A 79 9.93 -1.19 16.13
CA LEU A 79 9.04 -2.34 16.06
C LEU A 79 9.81 -3.62 16.42
N GLU A 80 9.17 -4.52 17.18
CA GLU A 80 9.79 -5.80 17.56
C GLU A 80 10.05 -6.74 16.37
N LEU A 81 9.21 -6.63 15.34
CA LEU A 81 9.37 -7.34 14.07
C LEU A 81 9.41 -6.30 12.97
N ALA A 82 10.33 -6.48 12.01
CA ALA A 82 10.34 -5.67 10.81
C ALA A 82 9.07 -5.93 9.98
N PRO A 83 8.44 -4.90 9.41
CA PRO A 83 7.38 -5.08 8.44
C PRO A 83 7.91 -5.79 7.18
N PRO A 84 7.01 -6.36 6.34
CA PRO A 84 7.43 -6.91 5.05
C PRO A 84 8.24 -5.88 4.23
N PRO A 85 9.28 -6.28 3.49
CA PRO A 85 10.21 -5.34 2.85
C PRO A 85 9.60 -4.47 1.74
N HIS A 86 8.41 -4.83 1.25
CA HIS A 86 7.66 -4.04 0.27
C HIS A 86 6.67 -3.05 0.90
N VAL A 87 6.48 -3.10 2.23
CA VAL A 87 5.68 -2.12 2.96
C VAL A 87 6.54 -0.90 3.22
N VAL A 88 6.14 0.25 2.67
CA VAL A 88 6.89 1.49 2.81
C VAL A 88 6.56 2.14 4.16
N GLU A 89 7.59 2.54 4.89
CA GLU A 89 7.45 3.38 6.09
C GLU A 89 7.72 4.84 5.70
N GLU A 90 6.78 5.72 6.03
CA GLU A 90 6.79 7.15 5.69
C GLU A 90 6.69 7.96 7.00
N GLU A 91 7.34 9.13 7.05
CA GLU A 91 7.23 10.06 8.17
C GLU A 91 6.65 11.40 7.71
N GLY A 92 5.88 12.05 8.58
CA GLY A 92 5.45 13.44 8.43
C GLY A 92 4.04 13.71 8.93
N ALA A 93 3.78 14.96 9.28
CA ALA A 93 2.50 15.40 9.82
C ALA A 93 1.35 15.24 8.80
N GLY A 94 0.13 15.11 9.31
CA GLY A 94 -1.11 15.22 8.54
C GLY A 94 -1.68 13.95 7.92
N LEU A 95 -2.98 13.98 7.65
CA LEU A 95 -3.66 12.99 6.79
C LEU A 95 -3.36 13.31 5.32
N PRO A 96 -3.33 12.31 4.42
CA PRO A 96 -3.16 12.56 3.00
C PRO A 96 -4.33 13.44 2.53
N ARG A 97 -4.06 14.63 1.99
CA ARG A 97 -5.10 15.37 1.29
C ARG A 97 -5.42 14.61 0.01
N LEU A 98 -6.57 13.93 0.00
CA LEU A 98 -7.14 13.34 -1.21
C LEU A 98 -7.61 14.49 -2.12
N LYS A 99 -6.68 15.18 -2.79
CA LYS A 99 -7.05 16.03 -3.92
C LYS A 99 -7.52 15.10 -5.03
N ARG A 100 -8.84 14.91 -5.13
CA ARG A 100 -9.48 14.42 -6.35
C ARG A 100 -9.06 15.38 -7.45
N LYS A 101 -8.05 15.01 -8.26
CA LYS A 101 -7.80 15.71 -9.52
C LYS A 101 -9.07 15.57 -10.34
N LYS A 102 -9.87 16.65 -10.40
CA LYS A 102 -10.93 16.83 -11.39
C LYS A 102 -10.24 16.59 -12.73
N GLY A 103 -10.61 15.49 -13.39
CA GLY A 103 -9.88 14.91 -14.51
C GLY A 103 -9.36 15.98 -15.45
N ARG A 104 -8.05 16.22 -15.41
CA ARG A 104 -7.35 16.80 -16.54
C ARG A 104 -6.94 15.59 -17.35
N SER A 105 -7.79 15.24 -18.31
CA SER A 105 -7.41 14.47 -19.47
C SER A 105 -6.21 15.19 -20.09
N GLN A 106 -5.00 14.83 -19.66
CA GLN A 106 -3.85 15.00 -20.50
C GLN A 106 -4.08 13.99 -21.62
N GLU A 107 -4.45 14.51 -22.78
CA GLU A 107 -4.21 13.88 -24.07
C GLU A 107 -2.71 13.63 -24.15
N VAL A 108 -2.26 12.55 -23.52
CA VAL A 108 -0.96 11.98 -23.81
C VAL A 108 -1.16 11.37 -25.18
N GLU A 109 -0.48 11.92 -26.19
CA GLU A 109 -0.35 11.29 -27.50
C GLU A 109 0.01 9.83 -27.26
N VAL A 110 -0.95 8.93 -27.47
CA VAL A 110 -0.77 7.51 -27.25
C VAL A 110 0.07 7.01 -28.40
N GLU A 111 1.38 7.21 -28.31
CA GLU A 111 2.29 6.41 -29.11
C GLU A 111 1.97 4.94 -28.76
N ASN A 112 1.47 4.22 -29.76
CA ASN A 112 0.92 2.88 -29.64
C ASN A 112 2.05 1.85 -29.46
N TRP A 113 2.77 1.95 -28.34
CA TRP A 113 3.74 0.96 -27.94
C TRP A 113 2.95 -0.22 -27.37
N GLY A 114 2.86 -1.31 -28.14
CA GLY A 114 2.27 -2.57 -27.68
C GLY A 114 2.97 -3.12 -26.43
N CYS A 115 2.36 -4.13 -25.81
CA CYS A 115 2.97 -4.81 -24.68
C CYS A 115 4.30 -5.46 -25.07
N GLY A 116 5.39 -5.10 -24.40
CA GLY A 116 6.73 -5.64 -24.64
C GLY A 116 6.91 -7.12 -24.24
N LEU A 117 5.86 -7.79 -23.78
CA LEU A 117 5.87 -9.22 -23.44
C LEU A 117 5.06 -10.09 -24.41
N CYS A 118 3.90 -9.62 -24.89
CA CYS A 118 3.05 -10.39 -25.80
C CYS A 118 2.89 -9.78 -27.20
N GLY A 119 3.37 -8.55 -27.42
CA GLY A 119 3.28 -7.84 -28.71
C GLY A 119 1.93 -7.19 -29.00
N GLU A 120 0.89 -7.49 -28.23
CA GLU A 120 -0.49 -7.03 -28.46
C GLU A 120 -0.74 -5.61 -27.92
N ALA A 121 -1.54 -4.82 -28.66
CA ALA A 121 -2.05 -3.51 -28.23
C ALA A 121 -3.48 -3.68 -27.66
N GLN A 122 -3.59 -4.05 -26.39
CA GLN A 122 -4.91 -4.20 -25.72
C GLN A 122 -5.38 -2.87 -25.12
N ALA A 123 -6.69 -2.74 -24.93
CA ALA A 123 -7.37 -1.58 -24.33
C ALA A 123 -7.12 -1.36 -22.82
N THR A 124 -6.17 -2.08 -22.20
CA THR A 124 -5.80 -1.87 -20.80
C THR A 124 -4.57 -0.96 -20.70
N PRO A 125 -4.52 -0.05 -19.71
CA PRO A 125 -3.34 0.78 -19.52
C PRO A 125 -2.14 -0.10 -19.18
N LEU A 126 -1.03 0.14 -19.88
CA LEU A 126 0.21 -0.62 -19.70
C LEU A 126 0.94 -0.17 -18.43
N LEU A 127 1.48 -1.14 -17.69
CA LEU A 127 2.45 -0.89 -16.63
C LEU A 127 3.78 -0.47 -17.27
N ARG A 128 4.31 0.67 -16.84
CA ARG A 128 5.57 1.24 -17.35
C ARG A 128 6.64 1.20 -16.27
N CYS A 129 7.88 0.92 -16.69
CA CYS A 129 9.00 0.90 -15.77
C CYS A 129 9.26 2.32 -15.26
N PRO A 130 9.45 2.52 -13.94
CA PRO A 130 9.71 3.83 -13.35
C PRO A 130 11.11 4.37 -13.67
N HIS A 131 12.02 3.55 -14.19
CA HIS A 131 13.38 3.96 -14.49
C HIS A 131 13.42 4.87 -15.72
N PRO A 132 13.96 6.11 -15.64
CA PRO A 132 13.77 7.16 -16.66
C PRO A 132 14.18 6.78 -18.09
N GLN A 133 15.19 5.92 -18.25
CA GLN A 133 15.70 5.51 -19.56
C GLN A 133 15.12 4.16 -20.04
N CYS A 134 14.28 3.51 -19.23
CA CYS A 134 13.71 2.21 -19.55
C CYS A 134 12.36 2.37 -20.24
N LYS A 135 12.26 1.99 -21.52
CA LYS A 135 10.98 1.98 -22.25
C LYS A 135 10.23 0.63 -22.13
N MET A 136 10.35 -0.06 -21.01
CA MET A 136 9.52 -1.24 -20.77
C MET A 136 8.07 -0.78 -20.56
N ALA A 137 7.15 -1.41 -21.27
CA ALA A 137 5.72 -1.29 -21.07
C ALA A 137 5.09 -2.69 -21.24
N ALA A 138 4.21 -3.10 -20.35
CA ALA A 138 3.57 -4.43 -20.42
C ALA A 138 2.16 -4.41 -19.86
N HIS A 139 1.29 -5.32 -20.33
CA HIS A 139 0.00 -5.51 -19.69
C HIS A 139 0.18 -5.93 -18.24
N PRO A 140 -0.72 -5.51 -17.32
CA PRO A 140 -0.70 -5.99 -15.95
C PRO A 140 -0.64 -7.51 -15.87
N LEU A 141 -1.49 -8.23 -16.62
CA LEU A 141 -1.52 -9.69 -16.59
C LEU A 141 -0.21 -10.33 -17.09
N CYS A 142 0.39 -9.80 -18.16
CA CYS A 142 1.65 -10.31 -18.71
C CYS A 142 2.78 -10.14 -17.69
N LEU A 143 2.89 -8.96 -17.09
CA LEU A 143 3.93 -8.70 -16.10
C LEU A 143 3.70 -9.48 -14.80
N ALA A 144 2.45 -9.62 -14.36
CA ALA A 144 2.10 -10.43 -13.19
C ALA A 144 2.52 -11.89 -13.36
N ARG A 145 2.24 -12.49 -14.52
CA ARG A 145 2.68 -13.87 -14.84
C ARG A 145 4.19 -14.02 -14.76
N LEU A 146 4.94 -13.03 -15.25
CA LEU A 146 6.40 -13.03 -15.16
C LEU A 146 6.87 -12.98 -13.70
N PHE A 147 6.31 -12.07 -12.90
CA PHE A 147 6.70 -11.91 -11.49
C PHE A 147 6.26 -13.10 -10.62
N LEU A 148 5.15 -13.75 -10.95
CA LEU A 148 4.61 -14.90 -10.23
C LEU A 148 5.23 -16.24 -10.65
N ALA A 149 6.03 -16.29 -11.72
CA ALA A 149 6.64 -17.54 -12.18
C ALA A 149 7.43 -18.29 -11.09
N PRO A 150 8.18 -17.62 -10.19
CA PRO A 150 8.86 -18.28 -9.05
C PRO A 150 7.92 -18.69 -7.91
N GLU A 151 6.67 -18.21 -7.89
CA GLU A 151 5.73 -18.37 -6.78
C GLU A 151 4.31 -18.76 -7.28
N PRO A 152 4.15 -19.94 -7.91
CA PRO A 152 2.96 -20.31 -8.69
C PRO A 152 1.66 -20.44 -7.89
N LEU A 153 1.75 -20.53 -6.56
CA LEU A 153 0.59 -20.59 -5.66
C LEU A 153 0.07 -19.20 -5.27
N GLN A 154 0.77 -18.14 -5.65
CA GLN A 154 0.42 -16.77 -5.32
C GLN A 154 -0.38 -16.13 -6.46
N LEU A 155 -1.35 -15.29 -6.11
CA LEU A 155 -2.23 -14.62 -7.08
C LEU A 155 -1.82 -13.17 -7.34
N LEU A 156 -1.18 -12.52 -6.37
CA LEU A 156 -0.80 -11.12 -6.43
C LEU A 156 0.72 -11.03 -6.30
N PRO A 157 1.48 -10.55 -7.29
CA PRO A 157 2.92 -10.40 -7.15
C PRO A 157 3.26 -9.28 -6.15
N VAL A 158 4.34 -9.43 -5.40
CA VAL A 158 4.91 -8.35 -4.57
C VAL A 158 5.82 -7.46 -5.40
N GLY A 159 6.62 -8.07 -6.28
CA GLY A 159 7.58 -7.38 -7.14
C GLY A 159 8.36 -8.37 -8.01
N GLY A 160 9.26 -7.84 -8.83
CA GLY A 160 10.12 -8.65 -9.69
C GLY A 160 11.06 -7.79 -10.54
N ALA A 161 12.02 -8.43 -11.20
CA ALA A 161 12.97 -7.73 -12.04
C ALA A 161 12.31 -7.25 -13.35
N CYS A 162 12.57 -6.00 -13.73
CA CYS A 162 12.16 -5.49 -15.03
C CYS A 162 12.76 -6.36 -16.15
N PRO A 163 11.97 -6.83 -17.14
CA PRO A 163 12.48 -7.67 -18.23
C PRO A 163 13.43 -6.93 -19.18
N ARG A 164 13.57 -5.61 -19.05
CA ARG A 164 14.42 -4.78 -19.92
C ARG A 164 15.66 -4.21 -19.23
N CYS A 165 15.51 -3.58 -18.07
CA CYS A 165 16.62 -2.94 -17.36
C CYS A 165 17.06 -3.72 -16.11
N HIS A 166 16.39 -4.83 -15.79
CA HIS A 166 16.66 -5.70 -14.64
C HIS A 166 16.57 -5.05 -13.26
N THR A 167 16.22 -3.76 -13.18
CA THR A 167 15.90 -3.10 -11.91
C THR A 167 14.72 -3.79 -11.24
N HIS A 168 14.83 -4.00 -9.93
CA HIS A 168 13.73 -4.56 -9.16
C HIS A 168 12.57 -3.57 -9.08
N LEU A 169 11.37 -4.04 -9.39
CA LEU A 169 10.13 -3.25 -9.40
C LEU A 169 9.19 -3.78 -8.33
N LEU A 170 8.53 -2.87 -7.60
CA LEU A 170 7.44 -3.23 -6.69
C LEU A 170 6.11 -3.18 -7.46
N TRP A 171 5.31 -4.22 -7.31
CA TRP A 171 4.01 -4.31 -7.99
C TRP A 171 3.07 -3.16 -7.58
N GLY A 172 3.04 -2.83 -6.29
CA GLY A 172 2.26 -1.72 -5.75
C GLY A 172 2.50 -0.39 -6.44
N ASP A 173 3.78 -0.05 -6.63
CA ASP A 173 4.18 1.22 -7.24
C ASP A 173 3.81 1.27 -8.73
N LEU A 174 3.88 0.13 -9.43
CA LEU A 174 3.46 0.03 -10.83
C LEU A 174 1.96 0.24 -10.97
N ILE A 175 1.15 -0.41 -10.12
CA ILE A 175 -0.31 -0.24 -10.13
C ILE A 175 -0.70 1.20 -9.81
N ARG A 176 -0.13 1.78 -8.74
CA ARG A 176 -0.43 3.16 -8.31
C ARG A 176 -0.16 4.17 -9.42
N ARG A 177 1.02 4.08 -10.06
CA ARG A 177 1.39 4.93 -11.20
C ARG A 177 0.46 4.73 -12.40
N CYS A 178 0.06 3.49 -12.68
CA CYS A 178 -0.83 3.16 -13.80
C CYS A 178 -2.25 3.73 -13.60
N LEU A 179 -2.78 3.69 -12.37
CA LEU A 179 -4.08 4.25 -12.03
C LEU A 179 -4.09 5.77 -11.94
N GLY A 180 -2.92 6.43 -12.08
CA GLY A 180 -2.81 7.87 -11.91
C GLY A 180 -3.10 8.32 -10.49
N GLU A 181 -3.00 7.41 -9.51
CA GLU A 181 -2.95 7.77 -8.10
C GLU A 181 -1.67 8.57 -7.92
N ALA A 182 -1.82 9.90 -7.89
CA ALA A 182 -0.72 10.78 -7.54
C ALA A 182 -0.19 10.30 -6.19
N GLU A 183 1.13 10.07 -6.11
CA GLU A 183 1.79 10.23 -4.81
C GLU A 183 1.28 11.57 -4.25
N PRO A 184 0.77 11.61 -3.01
CA PRO A 184 0.22 12.85 -2.48
C PRO A 184 1.25 13.94 -2.73
N GLU A 185 0.90 14.92 -3.57
CA GLU A 185 1.61 16.20 -3.60
C GLU A 185 1.75 16.59 -2.12
N GLU A 186 2.97 16.97 -1.69
CA GLU A 186 3.42 17.15 -0.30
C GLU A 186 2.65 18.24 0.47
N GLU A 187 1.33 18.23 0.39
CA GLU A 187 0.40 19.12 1.04
C GLU A 187 -0.44 18.24 1.96
N TRP A 188 0.23 17.76 3.01
CA TRP A 188 -0.40 17.05 4.10
C TRP A 188 -1.23 18.06 4.91
N ALA A 189 -2.46 17.70 5.30
CA ALA A 189 -3.29 18.59 6.08
C ALA A 189 -2.67 18.81 7.47
N GLU A 190 -2.50 20.06 7.89
CA GLU A 190 -2.11 20.36 9.27
C GLU A 190 -3.17 19.80 10.25
N PRO A 191 -2.79 19.43 11.49
CA PRO A 191 -3.68 18.76 12.46
C PRO A 191 -5.03 19.45 12.74
N ASP A 192 -5.12 20.76 12.46
CA ASP A 192 -6.28 21.60 12.77
C ASP A 192 -7.39 21.59 11.70
N ASP A 193 -7.18 20.95 10.54
CA ASP A 193 -8.16 20.94 9.43
C ASP A 193 -9.23 19.82 9.53
N ILE A 194 -9.28 19.06 10.63
CA ILE A 194 -10.15 17.88 10.75
C ILE A 194 -11.56 18.26 11.24
N THR A 195 -12.44 18.64 10.32
CA THR A 195 -13.90 18.56 10.56
C THR A 195 -14.42 17.17 10.18
N ILE A 196 -14.67 16.31 11.18
CA ILE A 196 -15.41 15.05 10.99
C ILE A 196 -16.90 15.41 10.82
N PRO A 197 -17.54 15.11 9.67
CA PRO A 197 -18.98 15.30 9.56
C PRO A 197 -19.69 14.29 10.46
N SER A 198 -20.36 14.82 11.49
CA SER A 198 -21.24 14.06 12.37
C SER A 198 -22.47 13.60 11.57
N SER A 199 -22.51 12.33 11.19
CA SER A 199 -23.74 11.67 10.74
C SER A 199 -24.43 11.04 11.95
N ALA A 200 -25.33 11.80 12.58
CA ALA A 200 -26.33 11.24 13.48
C ALA A 200 -27.51 10.71 12.65
N PRO A 201 -27.95 9.45 12.83
CA PRO A 201 -29.22 9.01 12.28
C PRO A 201 -30.37 9.46 13.18
N THR A 202 -31.34 10.18 12.63
CA THR A 202 -32.71 10.28 13.15
C THR A 202 -33.54 9.11 12.67
#